data_AF-A0A2N0Q894-F1
#
_entry.id   AF-A0A2N0Q894-F1
#
_cell.length_a   1.000
_cell.length_b   1.000
_cell.length_c   1.000
_cell.angle_alpha   90.00
_cell.angle_beta   90.00
_cell.angle_gamma   90.00
#
_symmetry.space_group_name_H-M   'P 1'
#
loop_
_entity.id
_entity.type
_entity.pdbx_description
1 polymer ?
#
loop_
_entity_poly.entity_id
_entity_poly.type
_entity_poly.pdbx_seq_one_letter_code
_entity_poly.pdbx_strand_id
1 'polypeptide(L)'
;MTTAVKCVQSIEENLQIKAKEWLDGSCGYGHTDFAVYVESILTLVAVVKKEDFEKGAAQNIVQICSAVETLTRKRKKIGEIDNSDRDKVPVLMYGIVTNALQWYFIQWAGSPEDPTIEVSGPHQCEFDSEELEQAKQIVKYIVSILQHQVRGLKNEEVRHQIKKRRQKFF
;
A
#
# COMPACT_ATOMS: atom_id res chain seq x y z
N MET A 1 -2.85 -13.41 2.94
CA MET A 1 -3.13 -11.97 3.15
C MET A 1 -3.79 -11.70 4.50
N THR A 2 -4.97 -12.25 4.80
CA THR A 2 -5.67 -12.06 6.10
C THR A 2 -4.80 -12.37 7.32
N THR A 3 -4.02 -13.46 7.28
CA THR A 3 -3.08 -13.80 8.36
C THR A 3 -2.03 -12.72 8.60
N ALA A 4 -1.48 -12.12 7.54
CA ALA A 4 -0.51 -11.04 7.65
C ALA A 4 -1.14 -9.78 8.25
N VAL A 5 -2.36 -9.43 7.81
CA VAL A 5 -3.12 -8.29 8.35
C VAL A 5 -3.39 -8.48 9.83
N LYS A 6 -3.87 -9.66 10.26
CA LYS A 6 -4.09 -9.99 11.68
C LYS A 6 -2.81 -9.91 12.50
N CYS A 7 -1.67 -10.35 11.94
CA CYS A 7 -0.38 -10.25 12.61
C CYS A 7 -0.02 -8.78 12.90
N VAL A 8 -0.20 -7.89 11.93
CA VAL A 8 0.10 -6.46 12.11
C VAL A 8 -0.97 -5.74 12.94
N GLN A 9 -2.22 -6.21 12.94
CA GLN A 9 -3.28 -5.67 13.80
C GLN A 9 -2.96 -5.77 15.30
N SER A 10 -2.10 -6.70 15.71
CA SER A 10 -1.61 -6.76 17.11
C SER A 10 -0.75 -5.55 17.51
N ILE A 11 -0.25 -4.79 16.53
CA ILE A 11 0.59 -3.60 16.69
C ILE A 11 -0.17 -2.33 16.26
N GLU A 12 -1.06 -2.43 15.27
CA GLU A 12 -1.89 -1.35 14.75
C GLU A 12 -3.33 -1.82 14.52
N GLU A 13 -4.20 -1.58 15.49
CA GLU A 13 -5.58 -2.06 15.49
C GLU A 13 -6.41 -1.54 14.30
N ASN A 14 -6.02 -0.40 13.72
CA ASN A 14 -6.75 0.24 12.63
C ASN A 14 -6.40 -0.31 11.24
N LEU A 15 -5.65 -1.41 11.14
CA LEU A 15 -5.46 -2.11 9.87
C LEU A 15 -6.78 -2.76 9.44
N GLN A 16 -7.17 -2.58 8.18
CA GLN A 16 -8.36 -3.20 7.61
C GLN A 16 -8.07 -3.81 6.24
N ILE A 17 -8.54 -5.03 6.00
CA ILE A 17 -8.52 -5.64 4.67
C ILE A 17 -9.92 -5.64 4.09
N LYS A 18 -10.05 -5.22 2.83
CA LYS A 18 -11.29 -5.25 2.07
C LYS A 18 -11.10 -6.09 0.82
N ALA A 19 -12.13 -6.86 0.47
CA ALA A 19 -12.18 -7.60 -0.78
C ALA A 19 -13.01 -6.82 -1.80
N LYS A 20 -12.66 -6.90 -3.09
CA LYS A 20 -13.38 -6.24 -4.19
C LYS A 20 -13.56 -4.73 -3.99
N GLU A 21 -12.53 -4.05 -3.48
CA GLU A 21 -12.59 -2.60 -3.29
C GLU A 21 -12.61 -1.88 -4.64
N TRP A 22 -13.49 -0.90 -4.81
CA TRP A 22 -13.54 -0.05 -6.00
C TRP A 22 -12.54 1.10 -5.87
N LEU A 23 -11.61 1.20 -6.83
CA LEU A 23 -10.67 2.29 -6.93
C LEU A 23 -10.95 3.08 -8.22
N ASP A 24 -10.90 4.40 -8.12
CA ASP A 24 -11.22 5.32 -9.21
C ASP A 24 -10.22 6.49 -9.22
N GLY A 25 -9.64 6.75 -10.38
CA GLY A 25 -8.63 7.78 -10.61
C GLY A 25 -8.46 8.08 -12.09
N SER A 26 -7.67 9.11 -12.39
CA SER A 26 -7.48 9.55 -13.78
C SER A 26 -6.72 8.53 -14.64
N CYS A 27 -5.85 7.73 -14.00
CA CYS A 27 -5.16 6.59 -14.60
C CYS A 27 -6.10 5.40 -14.95
N GLY A 28 -7.28 5.31 -14.35
CA GLY A 28 -8.24 4.22 -14.58
C GLY A 28 -9.12 3.90 -13.36
N TYR A 29 -10.04 2.95 -13.53
CA TYR A 29 -10.99 2.55 -12.49
C TYR A 29 -11.24 1.04 -12.48
N GLY A 30 -11.70 0.52 -11.34
CA GLY A 30 -12.20 -0.85 -11.23
C GLY A 30 -11.98 -1.50 -9.87
N HIS A 31 -12.44 -2.74 -9.75
CA HIS A 31 -12.27 -3.53 -8.54
C HIS A 31 -10.86 -4.12 -8.41
N THR A 32 -10.25 -4.00 -7.24
CA THR A 32 -9.11 -4.82 -6.82
C THR A 32 -9.60 -6.05 -6.06
N ASP A 33 -8.90 -7.18 -6.15
CA ASP A 33 -9.29 -8.39 -5.42
C ASP A 33 -9.18 -8.17 -3.91
N PHE A 34 -8.09 -7.54 -3.46
CA PHE A 34 -7.93 -7.09 -2.09
C PHE A 34 -7.27 -5.71 -2.00
N ALA A 35 -7.63 -4.99 -0.94
CA ALA A 35 -7.05 -3.71 -0.54
C ALA A 35 -6.80 -3.74 0.97
N VAL A 36 -5.67 -3.21 1.42
CA VAL A 36 -5.38 -3.01 2.85
C VAL A 36 -5.27 -1.52 3.15
N TYR A 37 -5.97 -1.13 4.20
CA TYR A 37 -5.99 0.21 4.74
C TYR A 37 -5.32 0.25 6.11
N VAL A 38 -4.66 1.36 6.40
CA VAL A 38 -4.32 1.78 7.77
C VAL A 38 -5.19 3.00 8.06
N GLU A 39 -6.09 2.87 9.02
CA GLU A 39 -7.17 3.83 9.28
C GLU A 39 -8.04 4.06 8.04
N SER A 40 -7.72 5.07 7.23
CA SER A 40 -8.43 5.44 6.00
C SER A 40 -7.50 5.65 4.79
N ILE A 41 -6.22 5.31 4.94
CA ILE A 41 -5.19 5.43 3.92
C ILE A 41 -4.96 4.04 3.31
N LEU A 42 -5.13 3.93 2.00
CA LEU A 42 -4.81 2.70 1.26
C LEU A 42 -3.29 2.51 1.23
N THR A 43 -2.81 1.34 1.66
CA THR A 43 -1.37 1.05 1.77
C THR A 43 -0.91 -0.12 0.91
N LEU A 44 -1.81 -1.03 0.56
CA LEU A 44 -1.52 -2.20 -0.27
C LEU A 44 -2.70 -2.55 -1.18
N VAL A 45 -2.41 -2.81 -2.46
CA VAL A 45 -3.38 -3.29 -3.46
C VAL A 45 -2.95 -4.67 -3.94
N ALA A 46 -3.83 -5.66 -3.93
CA ALA A 46 -3.53 -7.00 -4.42
C ALA A 46 -4.50 -7.46 -5.50
N VAL A 47 -3.95 -7.89 -6.62
CA VAL A 47 -4.66 -8.40 -7.80
C VAL A 47 -4.33 -9.88 -7.98
N VAL A 48 -5.36 -10.69 -8.18
CA VAL A 48 -5.24 -12.12 -8.44
C VAL A 48 -5.41 -12.36 -9.94
N LYS A 49 -4.41 -13.00 -10.56
CA LYS A 49 -4.44 -13.42 -11.97
C LYS A 49 -4.01 -14.85 -12.07
N LYS A 50 -4.67 -15.63 -12.93
CA LYS A 50 -4.35 -17.05 -13.12
C LYS A 50 -3.05 -17.26 -13.89
N GLU A 51 -2.89 -16.55 -15.01
CA GLU A 51 -1.83 -16.80 -16.00
C GLU A 51 -1.19 -15.49 -16.52
N ASP A 52 -1.98 -14.46 -16.81
CA ASP A 52 -1.50 -13.19 -17.37
C ASP A 52 -1.05 -12.21 -16.27
N PHE A 53 0.19 -12.38 -15.81
CA PHE A 53 0.81 -11.54 -14.78
C PHE A 53 1.12 -10.12 -15.26
N GLU A 54 1.43 -9.93 -16.54
CA GLU A 54 1.72 -8.60 -17.10
C GLU A 54 0.46 -7.73 -17.07
N LYS A 55 -0.68 -8.28 -17.49
CA LYS A 55 -1.98 -7.61 -17.34
C LYS A 55 -2.34 -7.39 -15.87
N GLY A 56 -2.00 -8.34 -15.00
CA GLY A 56 -2.14 -8.19 -13.55
C GLY A 56 -1.34 -7.01 -13.00
N ALA A 57 -0.08 -6.89 -13.39
CA ALA A 57 0.82 -5.82 -12.98
C ALA A 57 0.36 -4.47 -13.52
N ALA A 58 0.01 -4.39 -14.81
CA ALA A 58 -0.55 -3.17 -15.40
C ALA A 58 -1.82 -2.71 -14.67
N GLN A 59 -2.75 -3.64 -14.40
CA GLN A 59 -3.95 -3.34 -13.63
C GLN A 59 -3.60 -2.85 -12.22
N ASN A 60 -2.68 -3.53 -11.52
CA ASN A 60 -2.29 -3.19 -10.16
C ASN A 60 -1.62 -1.79 -10.10
N ILE A 61 -0.74 -1.48 -11.04
CA ILE A 61 -0.07 -0.18 -11.16
C ILE A 61 -1.10 0.95 -11.40
N VAL A 62 -2.07 0.76 -12.29
CA VAL A 62 -3.15 1.74 -12.53
C VAL A 62 -3.99 1.97 -11.27
N GLN A 63 -4.27 0.91 -10.52
CA GLN A 63 -5.01 1.00 -9.26
C GLN A 63 -4.21 1.73 -8.17
N ILE A 64 -2.89 1.49 -8.09
CA ILE A 64 -2.00 2.25 -7.22
C ILE A 64 -1.96 3.72 -7.63
N CYS A 65 -1.79 4.06 -8.91
CA CYS A 65 -1.83 5.44 -9.40
C CYS A 65 -3.10 6.16 -8.89
N SER A 66 -4.27 5.53 -9.07
CA SER A 66 -5.57 6.07 -8.66
C SER A 66 -5.66 6.32 -7.14
N ALA A 67 -5.08 5.42 -6.36
CA ALA A 67 -5.02 5.56 -4.91
C ALA A 67 -4.05 6.68 -4.48
N VAL A 68 -2.88 6.78 -5.12
CA VAL A 68 -1.89 7.84 -4.89
C VAL A 68 -2.48 9.21 -5.24
N GLU A 69 -3.19 9.34 -6.36
CA GLU A 69 -3.90 10.56 -6.72
C GLU A 69 -4.90 10.97 -5.63
N THR A 70 -5.73 10.03 -5.17
CA THR A 70 -6.75 10.29 -4.15
C THR A 70 -6.10 10.72 -2.84
N LEU A 71 -5.00 10.07 -2.43
CA LEU A 71 -4.23 10.45 -1.25
C LEU A 71 -3.63 11.85 -1.41
N THR A 72 -3.07 12.17 -2.57
CA THR A 72 -2.45 13.47 -2.87
C THR A 72 -3.50 14.58 -2.85
N ARG A 73 -4.68 14.37 -3.44
CA ARG A 73 -5.81 15.30 -3.38
C ARG A 73 -6.28 15.53 -1.94
N LYS A 74 -6.38 14.47 -1.12
CA LYS A 74 -6.71 14.59 0.31
C LYS A 74 -5.65 15.40 1.05
N ARG A 75 -4.36 15.13 0.83
CA ARG A 75 -3.25 15.86 1.45
C ARG A 75 -3.24 17.34 1.08
N LYS A 76 -3.45 17.69 -0.19
CA LYS A 76 -3.55 19.09 -0.66
C LYS A 76 -4.68 19.84 0.01
N LYS A 77 -5.89 19.27 0.06
CA LYS A 77 -7.04 19.89 0.76
C LYS A 77 -6.76 20.17 2.24
N ILE A 78 -6.02 19.29 2.92
CA ILE A 78 -5.63 19.52 4.31
C ILE A 78 -4.48 20.54 4.36
N GLY A 79 -3.50 20.48 3.43
CA GLY A 79 -2.37 21.42 3.25
C GLY A 79 -2.77 22.87 3.03
N GLU A 80 -3.84 23.10 2.28
CA GLU A 80 -4.43 24.43 2.09
C GLU A 80 -5.02 25.00 3.40
N ILE A 81 -5.41 24.13 4.34
CA ILE A 81 -5.93 24.50 5.67
C ILE A 81 -4.79 24.67 6.69
N ASP A 82 -3.67 23.95 6.51
CA ASP A 82 -2.52 23.90 7.43
C ASP A 82 -1.26 24.18 6.58
N ASN A 83 -0.77 25.44 6.58
CA ASN A 83 0.43 25.94 5.87
C ASN A 83 1.69 25.10 6.21
N SER A 84 1.76 23.90 5.66
CA SER A 84 2.71 22.87 6.03
C SER A 84 3.22 22.17 4.79
N ASP A 85 4.52 21.88 4.80
CA ASP A 85 5.32 21.24 3.75
C ASP A 85 4.93 19.75 3.52
N ARG A 86 3.63 19.41 3.58
CA ARG A 86 3.07 18.06 3.38
C ARG A 86 3.24 17.56 1.95
N ASP A 87 3.42 18.48 0.99
CA ASP A 87 3.63 18.17 -0.42
C ASP A 87 5.01 17.57 -0.72
N LYS A 88 5.94 17.52 0.26
CA LYS A 88 7.31 17.04 0.04
C LYS A 88 7.58 15.59 0.48
N VAL A 89 6.63 14.90 1.12
CA VAL A 89 6.84 13.48 1.48
C VAL A 89 6.34 12.61 0.32
N PRO A 90 7.23 11.88 -0.38
CA PRO A 90 6.84 11.02 -1.49
C PRO A 90 5.81 9.99 -1.01
N VAL A 91 4.76 9.77 -1.81
CA VAL A 91 3.81 8.70 -1.53
C VAL A 91 4.51 7.37 -1.80
N LEU A 92 4.52 6.49 -0.81
CA LEU A 92 5.00 5.12 -0.94
C LEU A 92 3.80 4.19 -0.87
N MET A 93 3.63 3.33 -1.87
CA MET A 93 2.52 2.37 -1.91
C MET A 93 3.00 1.03 -2.46
N TYR A 94 2.33 -0.05 -2.06
CA TYR A 94 2.70 -1.39 -2.47
C TYR A 94 1.58 -2.09 -3.23
N GLY A 95 2.01 -2.98 -4.12
CA GLY A 95 1.18 -3.83 -4.95
C GLY A 95 1.56 -5.29 -4.82
N ILE A 96 0.59 -6.17 -5.03
CA ILE A 96 0.80 -7.61 -5.16
C ILE A 96 0.07 -8.10 -6.41
N VAL A 97 0.74 -8.92 -7.21
CA VAL A 97 0.10 -9.72 -8.25
C VAL A 97 0.38 -11.19 -7.97
N THR A 98 -0.65 -12.02 -7.96
CA THR A 98 -0.47 -13.44 -7.61
C THR A 98 -1.48 -14.37 -8.27
N ASN A 99 -1.06 -15.61 -8.53
CA ASN A 99 -1.96 -16.74 -8.82
C ASN A 99 -2.03 -17.75 -7.65
N ALA A 100 -1.66 -17.31 -6.44
CA ALA A 100 -1.38 -18.08 -5.24
C ALA A 100 -0.08 -18.91 -5.26
N LEU A 101 0.37 -19.42 -6.40
CA LEU A 101 1.65 -20.14 -6.53
C LEU A 101 2.82 -19.18 -6.72
N GLN A 102 2.63 -18.10 -7.47
CA GLN A 102 3.63 -17.08 -7.75
C GLN A 102 3.16 -15.75 -7.20
N TRP A 103 4.08 -15.02 -6.58
CA TRP A 103 3.82 -13.72 -5.96
C TRP A 103 4.84 -12.71 -6.48
N TYR A 104 4.34 -11.62 -7.04
CA TYR A 104 5.12 -10.46 -7.43
C TYR A 104 4.76 -9.31 -6.51
N PHE A 105 5.78 -8.64 -6.00
CA PHE A 105 5.63 -7.44 -5.18
C PHE A 105 6.00 -6.22 -6.01
N ILE A 106 5.14 -5.21 -5.97
CA ILE A 106 5.32 -3.94 -6.67
C ILE A 106 5.50 -2.86 -5.61
N GLN A 107 6.49 -2.01 -5.79
CA GLN A 107 6.68 -0.80 -5.01
C GLN A 107 6.48 0.40 -5.92
N TRP A 108 5.64 1.33 -5.47
CA TRP A 108 5.46 2.63 -6.08
C TRP A 108 5.99 3.70 -5.14
N ALA A 109 6.83 4.59 -5.65
CA ALA A 109 7.29 5.78 -4.95
C ALA A 109 7.11 7.03 -5.83
N GLY A 110 6.74 8.16 -5.24
CA GLY A 110 6.64 9.43 -5.97
C GLY A 110 5.19 9.86 -6.25
N SER A 111 5.02 10.76 -7.22
CA SER A 111 3.70 11.29 -7.59
C SER A 111 3.09 10.50 -8.76
N PRO A 112 1.80 10.69 -9.07
CA PRO A 112 1.19 10.13 -10.28
C PRO A 112 1.91 10.53 -11.58
N GLU A 113 2.46 11.74 -11.64
CA GLU A 113 3.12 12.31 -12.81
C GLU A 113 4.59 11.90 -12.96
N ASP A 114 5.27 11.61 -11.84
CA ASP A 114 6.68 11.18 -11.81
C ASP A 114 6.86 10.01 -10.83
N PRO A 115 6.42 8.80 -11.22
CA PRO A 115 6.54 7.63 -10.37
C PRO A 115 7.83 6.83 -10.62
N THR A 116 8.43 6.36 -9.54
CA THR A 116 9.40 5.27 -9.55
C THR A 116 8.67 3.97 -9.21
N ILE A 117 8.70 3.01 -10.14
CA ILE A 117 8.05 1.71 -9.98
C ILE A 117 9.10 0.61 -10.01
N GLU A 118 9.13 -0.21 -8.96
CA GLU A 118 9.98 -1.39 -8.86
C GLU A 118 9.11 -2.63 -8.75
N VAL A 119 9.50 -3.71 -9.43
CA VAL A 119 8.79 -4.99 -9.40
C VAL A 119 9.78 -6.08 -9.04
N SER A 120 9.43 -6.92 -8.06
CA SER A 120 10.25 -8.07 -7.68
C SER A 120 10.27 -9.14 -8.77
N GLY A 121 11.25 -10.04 -8.70
CA GLY A 121 11.12 -11.35 -9.36
C GLY A 121 9.96 -12.17 -8.75
N PRO A 122 9.56 -13.28 -9.41
CA PRO A 122 8.54 -14.17 -8.87
C PRO A 122 9.01 -14.86 -7.60
N HIS A 123 8.18 -14.83 -6.56
CA HIS A 123 8.34 -15.64 -5.36
C HIS A 123 7.39 -16.85 -5.42
N GLN A 124 7.96 -18.06 -5.42
CA GLN A 124 7.19 -19.30 -5.46
C GLN A 124 6.60 -19.63 -4.07
N CYS A 125 5.41 -20.22 -4.08
CA CYS A 125 4.65 -20.66 -2.92
C CYS A 125 3.87 -21.94 -3.26
N GLU A 126 4.59 -23.05 -3.26
CA GLU A 126 4.08 -24.41 -3.32
C GLU A 126 3.51 -24.77 -1.93
N PHE A 127 2.22 -25.12 -1.90
CA PHE A 127 1.49 -25.45 -0.66
C PHE A 127 1.63 -26.95 -0.29
N ASP A 128 2.71 -27.59 -0.73
CA ASP A 128 2.92 -29.03 -0.67
C ASP A 128 3.85 -29.48 0.47
N SER A 129 4.59 -28.55 1.09
CA SER A 129 5.43 -28.84 2.26
C SER A 129 4.60 -28.93 3.55
N GLU A 130 4.89 -29.94 4.39
CA GLU A 130 4.28 -30.09 5.73
C GLU A 130 4.53 -28.85 6.62
N GLU A 131 5.69 -28.20 6.44
CA GLU A 131 6.10 -27.05 7.23
C GLU A 131 5.62 -25.69 6.69
N LEU A 132 5.06 -25.64 5.47
CA LEU A 132 4.54 -24.42 4.83
C LEU A 132 5.57 -23.27 4.75
N GLU A 133 6.86 -23.58 4.61
CA GLU A 133 7.95 -22.59 4.72
C GLU A 133 7.83 -21.45 3.69
N GLN A 134 7.49 -21.78 2.44
CA GLN A 134 7.30 -20.76 1.41
C GLN A 134 6.10 -19.85 1.72
N ALA A 135 5.00 -20.41 2.22
CA ALA A 135 3.83 -19.63 2.64
C ALA A 135 4.16 -18.72 3.83
N LYS A 136 4.92 -19.21 4.83
CA LYS A 136 5.42 -18.39 5.95
C LYS A 136 6.27 -17.23 5.43
N GLN A 137 7.12 -17.48 4.43
CA GLN A 137 7.97 -16.46 3.84
C GLN A 137 7.17 -15.39 3.10
N ILE A 138 6.16 -15.77 2.30
CA ILE A 138 5.23 -14.81 1.67
C ILE A 138 4.50 -13.98 2.73
N VAL A 139 3.99 -14.62 3.79
CA VAL A 139 3.33 -13.91 4.90
C VAL A 139 4.30 -12.92 5.55
N LYS A 140 5.56 -13.29 5.76
CA LYS A 140 6.60 -12.42 6.33
C LYS A 140 6.87 -11.19 5.47
N TYR A 141 6.90 -11.33 4.14
CA TYR A 141 7.03 -10.18 3.24
C TYR A 141 5.84 -9.23 3.36
N ILE A 142 4.61 -9.76 3.32
CA ILE A 142 3.40 -8.93 3.46
C ILE A 142 3.37 -8.23 4.82
N VAL A 143 3.71 -8.93 5.91
CA VAL A 143 3.81 -8.33 7.25
C VAL A 143 4.84 -7.20 7.26
N SER A 144 6.00 -7.40 6.64
CA SER A 144 7.07 -6.40 6.61
C SER A 144 6.65 -5.14 5.83
N ILE A 145 5.97 -5.30 4.69
CA ILE A 145 5.37 -4.21 3.91
C ILE A 145 4.38 -3.41 4.76
N LEU A 146 3.44 -4.11 5.40
CA LEU A 146 2.40 -3.48 6.23
C LEU A 146 3.00 -2.76 7.45
N GLN A 147 3.98 -3.36 8.12
CA GLN A 147 4.70 -2.71 9.23
C GLN A 147 5.47 -1.47 8.77
N HIS A 148 6.10 -1.51 7.60
CA HIS A 148 6.78 -0.36 7.03
C HIS A 148 5.82 0.80 6.77
N GLN A 149 4.65 0.49 6.18
CA GLN A 149 3.58 1.45 5.93
C GLN A 149 3.05 2.08 7.23
N VAL A 150 2.74 1.27 8.24
CA VAL A 150 2.29 1.76 9.57
C VAL A 150 3.32 2.69 10.21
N ARG A 151 4.61 2.31 10.19
CA ARG A 151 5.68 3.16 10.75
C ARG A 151 5.83 4.47 9.97
N GLY A 152 5.71 4.41 8.65
CA GLY A 152 5.73 5.59 7.78
C GLY A 152 4.65 6.60 8.17
N LEU A 153 3.42 6.14 8.34
CA LEU A 153 2.28 6.98 8.73
C LEU A 153 2.44 7.59 10.13
N LYS A 154 2.85 6.79 11.13
CA LYS A 154 3.12 7.29 12.49
C LYS A 154 4.20 8.38 12.51
N ASN A 155 5.25 8.20 11.71
CA ASN A 155 6.32 9.20 11.59
C ASN A 155 5.82 10.50 10.95
N GLU A 156 4.90 10.44 9.98
CA GLU A 156 4.25 11.62 9.40
C GLU A 156 3.40 12.36 10.45
N GLU A 157 2.63 11.65 11.27
CA GLU A 157 1.82 12.23 12.34
C GLU A 157 2.66 12.93 13.40
N VAL A 158 3.75 12.30 13.87
CA VAL A 158 4.65 12.90 14.87
C VAL A 158 5.27 14.18 14.32
N ARG A 159 5.74 14.17 13.06
CA ARG A 159 6.25 15.38 12.39
C ARG A 159 5.19 16.47 12.33
N HIS A 160 3.92 16.11 12.11
CA HIS A 160 2.81 17.04 12.09
C HIS A 160 2.57 17.71 13.45
N GLN A 161 2.55 16.92 14.53
CA GLN A 161 2.35 17.44 15.88
C GLN A 161 3.48 18.41 16.31
N ILE A 162 4.74 18.09 15.97
CA ILE A 162 5.89 18.96 16.28
C ILE A 162 5.78 20.30 15.56
N LYS A 163 5.41 20.32 14.28
CA LYS A 163 5.22 21.56 13.50
C LYS A 163 4.09 22.43 14.08
N LYS A 164 2.94 21.85 14.42
CA LYS A 164 1.82 22.58 15.06
C LYS A 164 2.19 23.22 16.38
N ARG A 165 2.99 22.54 17.21
CA ARG A 165 3.49 23.12 18.46
C ARG A 165 4.38 24.33 18.18
N ARG A 166 5.32 24.24 17.24
CA ARG A 166 6.20 25.35 16.87
C ARG A 166 5.44 26.59 16.38
N GLN A 167 4.40 26.42 15.57
CA GLN A 167 3.58 27.54 15.07
C GLN A 167 2.74 28.25 16.15
N LYS A 168 2.47 27.62 17.31
CA LYS A 168 1.74 28.26 18.41
C LYS A 168 2.61 29.15 19.31
N PHE A 169 3.93 29.10 19.17
CA PHE A 169 4.89 29.85 19.99
C PHE A 169 5.55 31.03 19.25
N PHE A 170 5.08 31.36 18.04
CA PHE A 170 5.50 32.51 17.26
C PHE A 170 4.28 33.31 16.80
#